data_AF-A0A0A8L6I5-F1
#
_entry.id   AF-A0A0A8L6I5-F1
#
_cell.length_a   1.000
_cell.length_b   1.000
_cell.length_c   1.000
_cell.angle_alpha   90.00
_cell.angle_beta   90.00
_cell.angle_gamma   90.00
#
_symmetry.space_group_name_H-M   'P 1'
#
loop_
_entity.id
_entity.type
_entity.pdbx_description
1 polymer ?
#
loop_
_entity_poly.entity_id
_entity_poly.type
_entity_poly.pdbx_seq_one_letter_code
_entity_poly.pdbx_strand_id
1 'polypeptide(L)'
;MTEGDGRLLGSESPINENVGHSQVVTCPVCGKEVKSLRKLNAHLDNVHGFNDKHASDVESSRESSVVGLNTHPQDTTLGSNNKGKIKMKTAHWKKPVDGKSVCFECGHKLNARNGLINCRKCGELFCLNHCKNAIKLNESGEYDTTTNGIWFKCCNTCYTSREGYNDFGLSKDVTSAFKRIRNTKNEDGELISLQLENRLLRLINGIIKINVRHQYSILSALRIKPEISNLERSIVEWKDDQVALKCDICSQPFGLLMRKHHCRLCGLVVCDRETSRCSSEIPVLNLMSAAPDLAFENVESLKAISQLSADIRACSSCLRYVFAHRKLQFNKTLQLPEILKQYENLHNLEMIVVNLLPRFKKALETLHDNHPSEKNAVHNLAHLRRKLLQNLALYDKLSKRIVQLEVKSEAENKVQRSIALHASAFIEEKMLPLKKIPEVLNPTTDKVEVTKSSDLLFNNLTIAEVKKYREELMVLREQKYLVENMLNSAAKERRFEEAISLKSNLLEIDMNINDLETKLGDEGF
;
A
#
# COMPACT_ATOMS: atom_id res chain seq x y z
N MET A 1 7.18 -42.32 34.68
CA MET A 1 6.76 -41.09 35.39
C MET A 1 6.85 -39.97 34.36
N THR A 2 5.81 -39.54 33.65
CA THR A 2 4.34 -39.62 33.67
C THR A 2 3.91 -39.53 32.19
N GLU A 3 3.26 -40.53 31.59
CA GLU A 3 1.79 -40.63 31.31
C GLU A 3 1.26 -39.43 30.52
N GLY A 4 0.52 -39.48 29.41
CA GLY A 4 -0.41 -40.41 28.71
C GLY A 4 -1.24 -39.44 27.81
N ASP A 5 -1.81 -39.70 26.64
CA ASP A 5 -2.56 -40.84 26.13
C ASP A 5 -2.58 -40.79 24.60
N GLY A 6 -2.20 -41.89 23.96
CA GLY A 6 -2.69 -42.24 22.63
C GLY A 6 -4.08 -42.86 22.75
N ARG A 7 -5.01 -42.49 21.88
CA ARG A 7 -6.27 -43.22 21.70
C ARG A 7 -6.31 -43.87 20.33
N LEU A 8 -6.02 -45.17 20.32
CA LEU A 8 -6.56 -46.15 19.39
C LEU A 8 -8.01 -46.44 19.79
N LEU A 9 -8.93 -46.39 18.82
CA LEU A 9 -10.15 -47.18 18.83
C LEU A 9 -10.40 -47.67 17.40
N GLY A 10 -10.21 -48.97 17.19
CA GLY A 10 -10.73 -49.69 16.03
C GLY A 10 -12.10 -50.30 16.33
N SER A 11 -12.83 -50.65 15.29
CA SER A 11 -13.48 -51.96 15.15
C SER A 11 -14.05 -52.10 13.75
N GLU A 12 -13.56 -53.11 13.03
CA GLU A 12 -14.25 -53.73 11.90
C GLU A 12 -15.45 -54.51 12.42
N SER A 13 -16.56 -54.51 11.66
CA SER A 13 -17.56 -55.60 11.49
C SER A 13 -18.68 -55.12 10.54
N PRO A 14 -19.53 -55.99 9.98
CA PRO A 14 -19.33 -56.68 8.71
C PRO A 14 -20.31 -56.19 7.62
N ILE A 15 -20.08 -56.66 6.40
CA ILE A 15 -21.02 -56.55 5.27
C ILE A 15 -22.34 -57.22 5.65
N ASN A 16 -23.45 -56.46 5.74
CA ASN A 16 -24.78 -56.95 5.33
C ASN A 16 -25.80 -55.83 5.05
N GLU A 17 -26.35 -55.89 3.83
CA GLU A 17 -27.72 -55.61 3.38
C GLU A 17 -28.53 -54.36 3.80
N ASN A 18 -28.88 -53.58 2.76
CA ASN A 18 -30.09 -52.76 2.56
C ASN A 18 -31.11 -52.64 3.72
N VAL A 19 -31.17 -51.47 4.35
CA VAL A 19 -32.45 -50.82 4.77
C VAL A 19 -32.29 -49.30 4.65
N GLY A 20 -33.13 -48.67 3.84
CA GLY A 20 -33.20 -47.21 3.71
C GLY A 20 -33.84 -46.57 4.95
N HIS A 21 -33.02 -45.99 5.83
CA HIS A 21 -33.48 -45.04 6.82
C HIS A 21 -33.17 -43.62 6.37
N SER A 22 -34.21 -42.86 6.03
CA SER A 22 -34.13 -41.42 5.80
C SER A 22 -33.79 -40.73 7.12
N GLN A 23 -32.50 -40.56 7.39
CA GLN A 23 -32.02 -39.91 8.61
C GLN A 23 -32.44 -38.43 8.58
N VAL A 24 -33.48 -38.10 9.35
CA VAL A 24 -33.93 -36.72 9.54
C VAL A 24 -32.92 -36.01 10.44
N VAL A 25 -32.37 -34.90 9.98
CA VAL A 25 -31.36 -34.09 10.66
C VAL A 25 -31.93 -32.69 10.89
N THR A 26 -31.64 -32.08 12.02
CA THR A 26 -32.17 -30.76 12.37
C THR A 26 -31.16 -29.67 12.03
N CYS A 27 -31.61 -28.58 11.42
CA CYS A 27 -30.77 -27.42 11.14
C CYS A 27 -30.33 -26.72 12.44
N PRO A 28 -29.02 -26.55 12.70
CA PRO A 28 -28.54 -25.95 13.94
C PRO A 28 -28.78 -24.43 14.02
N VAL A 29 -29.10 -23.78 12.89
CA VAL A 29 -29.28 -22.32 12.82
C VAL A 29 -30.75 -21.92 13.06
N CYS A 30 -31.71 -22.67 12.52
CA CYS A 30 -33.14 -22.35 12.64
C CYS A 30 -34.03 -23.47 13.18
N GLY A 31 -33.47 -24.64 13.51
CA GLY A 31 -34.22 -25.76 14.08
C GLY A 31 -35.08 -26.54 13.08
N LYS A 32 -35.00 -26.27 11.77
CA LYS A 32 -35.83 -26.96 10.76
C LYS A 32 -35.32 -28.38 10.49
N GLU A 33 -36.22 -29.36 10.55
CA GLU A 33 -35.92 -30.75 10.19
C GLU A 33 -35.79 -30.95 8.67
N VAL A 34 -34.70 -31.61 8.26
CA VAL A 34 -34.34 -31.87 6.87
C VAL A 34 -33.98 -33.34 6.70
N LYS A 35 -34.50 -33.96 5.64
CA LYS A 35 -34.54 -35.43 5.48
C LYS A 35 -33.18 -36.12 5.22
N SER A 36 -32.09 -35.36 5.11
CA SER A 36 -30.74 -35.88 4.97
C SER A 36 -29.70 -34.78 5.22
N LEU A 37 -28.47 -35.18 5.58
CA LEU A 37 -27.32 -34.25 5.67
C LEU A 37 -27.10 -33.46 4.38
N ARG A 38 -27.38 -34.05 3.23
CA ARG A 38 -27.32 -33.36 1.93
C ARG A 38 -28.31 -32.20 1.85
N LYS A 39 -29.57 -32.44 2.24
CA LYS A 39 -30.61 -31.40 2.28
C LYS A 39 -30.35 -30.36 3.35
N LEU A 40 -29.68 -30.74 4.44
CA LEU A 40 -29.21 -29.80 5.45
C LEU A 40 -28.19 -28.83 4.89
N ASN A 41 -27.16 -29.34 4.21
CA ASN A 41 -26.15 -28.47 3.58
C ASN A 41 -26.78 -27.53 2.54
N ALA A 42 -27.71 -28.03 1.70
CA ALA A 42 -28.43 -27.19 0.76
C ALA A 42 -29.31 -26.13 1.45
N HIS A 43 -29.93 -26.48 2.58
CA HIS A 43 -30.73 -25.54 3.38
C HIS A 43 -29.86 -24.44 4.01
N LEU A 44 -28.68 -24.79 4.55
CA LEU A 44 -27.70 -23.83 5.06
C LEU A 44 -27.23 -22.88 3.95
N ASP A 45 -26.86 -23.42 2.79
CA ASP A 45 -26.37 -22.64 1.66
C ASP A 45 -27.42 -21.66 1.11
N ASN A 46 -28.68 -22.08 0.98
CA ASN A 46 -29.73 -21.30 0.30
C ASN A 46 -30.60 -20.43 1.23
N VAL A 47 -30.80 -20.82 2.49
CA VAL A 47 -31.69 -20.09 3.43
C VAL A 47 -30.89 -19.20 4.37
N HIS A 48 -29.71 -19.65 4.78
CA HIS A 48 -28.88 -18.92 5.73
C HIS A 48 -27.72 -18.18 5.05
N GLY A 49 -27.65 -18.20 3.72
CA GLY A 49 -26.66 -17.43 2.98
C GLY A 49 -25.21 -17.87 3.29
N PHE A 50 -24.99 -19.11 3.74
CA PHE A 50 -23.63 -19.66 3.86
C PHE A 50 -22.90 -19.72 2.51
N ASN A 51 -23.63 -19.53 1.40
CA ASN A 51 -23.10 -19.39 0.05
C ASN A 51 -23.21 -17.95 -0.50
N ASP A 52 -23.72 -16.99 0.28
CA ASP A 52 -23.95 -15.62 -0.20
C ASP A 52 -22.66 -14.79 -0.23
N LYS A 53 -22.41 -14.25 -1.42
CA LYS A 53 -21.17 -13.59 -1.86
C LYS A 53 -21.03 -12.15 -1.40
N HIS A 54 -21.46 -11.80 -0.19
CA HIS A 54 -21.17 -10.46 0.34
C HIS A 54 -19.74 -10.31 0.90
N ALA A 55 -18.87 -11.30 0.68
CA ALA A 55 -17.43 -11.18 0.92
C ALA A 55 -16.61 -10.64 -0.28
N SER A 56 -17.24 -10.30 -1.42
CA SER A 56 -16.50 -9.82 -2.61
C SER A 56 -16.53 -8.30 -2.87
N ASP A 57 -17.16 -7.48 -2.02
CA ASP A 57 -17.24 -6.01 -2.22
C ASP A 57 -16.23 -5.22 -1.37
N VAL A 58 -14.96 -5.66 -1.31
CA VAL A 58 -13.90 -4.87 -0.64
C VAL A 58 -13.03 -4.08 -1.65
N GLU A 59 -13.29 -4.17 -2.95
CA GLU A 59 -12.43 -3.52 -3.96
C GLU A 59 -13.04 -2.38 -4.79
N SER A 60 -14.28 -1.91 -4.55
CA SER A 60 -14.84 -0.77 -5.29
C SER A 60 -15.37 0.42 -4.49
N SER A 61 -15.21 0.44 -3.16
CA SER A 61 -15.70 1.55 -2.32
C SER A 61 -14.60 2.51 -1.84
N ARG A 62 -13.73 2.97 -2.74
CA ARG A 62 -12.70 3.98 -2.39
C ARG A 62 -12.68 5.25 -3.24
N GLU A 63 -13.64 5.43 -4.14
CA GLU A 63 -13.82 6.72 -4.82
C GLU A 63 -15.28 7.14 -4.75
N SER A 64 -15.51 8.40 -4.39
CA SER A 64 -16.81 9.08 -4.22
C SER A 64 -17.45 9.01 -2.83
N SER A 65 -16.89 9.76 -1.89
CA SER A 65 -17.66 10.43 -0.81
C SER A 65 -16.91 11.66 -0.29
N VAL A 66 -16.65 12.62 -1.20
CA VAL A 66 -16.48 14.04 -0.85
C VAL A 66 -17.38 14.81 -1.80
N VAL A 67 -18.69 14.64 -1.62
CA VAL A 67 -19.71 15.55 -2.15
C VAL A 67 -20.33 16.22 -0.96
N GLY A 68 -20.26 17.55 -0.95
CA GLY A 68 -20.45 18.40 0.21
C GLY A 68 -21.81 18.22 0.89
N LEU A 69 -21.74 18.14 2.22
CA LEU A 69 -22.83 18.55 3.09
C LEU A 69 -22.88 20.08 3.15
N ASN A 70 -23.29 20.68 2.03
CA ASN A 70 -23.97 21.98 2.01
C ASN A 70 -25.47 21.70 1.97
N THR A 71 -26.01 21.12 3.03
CA THR A 71 -27.45 21.16 3.29
C THR A 71 -27.72 22.35 4.19
N HIS A 72 -28.07 23.46 3.55
CA HIS A 72 -28.78 24.57 4.17
C HIS A 72 -29.97 24.01 4.98
N PRO A 73 -30.05 24.24 6.30
CA PRO A 73 -31.34 24.19 6.97
C PRO A 73 -32.08 25.45 6.56
N GLN A 74 -33.21 25.25 5.89
CA GLN A 74 -34.17 26.30 5.60
C GLN A 74 -34.62 26.98 6.90
N ASP A 75 -34.77 28.30 6.79
CA ASP A 75 -35.35 29.19 7.78
C ASP A 75 -36.63 28.60 8.38
N THR A 76 -36.55 28.20 9.65
CA THR A 76 -37.71 28.20 10.53
C THR A 76 -37.75 29.57 11.20
N THR A 77 -38.63 30.41 10.69
CA THR A 77 -39.00 31.72 11.23
C THR A 77 -39.52 31.56 12.66
N LEU A 78 -38.63 31.66 13.64
CA LEU A 78 -38.98 31.91 15.03
C LEU A 78 -38.79 33.40 15.30
N GLY A 79 -39.91 34.03 15.68
CA GLY A 79 -40.09 35.48 15.71
C GLY A 79 -39.00 36.26 16.43
N SER A 80 -38.57 37.33 15.77
CA SER A 80 -37.82 38.42 16.36
C SER A 80 -38.66 39.09 17.44
N ASN A 81 -38.56 38.59 18.68
CA ASN A 81 -38.86 39.36 19.86
C ASN A 81 -37.58 40.05 20.31
N ASN A 82 -37.52 41.35 20.04
CA ASN A 82 -36.58 42.30 20.62
C ASN A 82 -36.53 42.12 22.16
N LYS A 83 -35.54 41.36 22.64
CA LYS A 83 -35.12 41.35 24.05
C LYS A 83 -33.65 41.75 24.11
N GLY A 84 -33.41 42.89 24.78
CA GLY A 84 -32.14 43.51 25.18
C GLY A 84 -30.85 43.03 24.50
N LYS A 85 -30.20 43.91 23.72
CA LYS A 85 -28.80 43.73 23.29
C LYS A 85 -27.92 43.44 24.50
N ILE A 86 -27.55 42.17 24.68
CA ILE A 86 -26.63 41.75 25.74
C ILE A 86 -25.27 42.41 25.44
N LYS A 87 -24.81 43.28 26.33
CA LYS A 87 -23.59 44.07 26.16
C LYS A 87 -22.41 43.32 26.78
N MET A 88 -21.63 42.64 25.95
CA MET A 88 -20.31 42.17 26.39
C MET A 88 -19.40 43.39 26.63
N LYS A 89 -18.56 43.32 27.67
CA LYS A 89 -17.53 44.34 27.88
C LYS A 89 -16.54 44.31 26.70
N THR A 90 -16.34 45.46 26.05
CA THR A 90 -15.46 45.60 24.88
C THR A 90 -14.22 46.45 25.18
N ALA A 91 -13.90 46.66 26.46
CA ALA A 91 -12.81 47.54 26.88
C ALA A 91 -11.44 47.07 26.38
N HIS A 92 -11.26 45.76 26.23
CA HIS A 92 -10.02 45.14 25.72
C HIS A 92 -9.91 45.11 24.20
N TRP A 93 -10.95 45.55 23.47
CA TRP A 93 -10.91 45.49 22.01
C TRP A 93 -10.04 46.60 21.44
N LYS A 94 -9.13 46.20 20.56
CA LYS A 94 -8.29 47.12 19.82
C LYS A 94 -9.14 47.94 18.85
N LYS A 95 -9.03 49.26 18.96
CA LYS A 95 -9.75 50.18 18.08
C LYS A 95 -9.14 50.12 16.68
N PRO A 96 -9.96 49.93 15.63
CA PRO A 96 -9.45 50.00 14.27
C PRO A 96 -8.92 51.41 13.98
N VAL A 97 -7.77 51.47 13.33
CA VAL A 97 -7.20 52.70 12.77
C VAL A 97 -7.41 52.67 11.26
N ASP A 98 -8.06 53.69 10.73
CA ASP A 98 -8.37 53.80 9.31
C ASP A 98 -7.10 53.72 8.45
N GLY A 99 -7.12 52.83 7.46
CA GLY A 99 -6.02 52.61 6.52
C GLY A 99 -4.75 51.94 7.09
N LYS A 100 -4.67 51.72 8.41
CA LYS A 100 -3.49 51.16 9.09
C LYS A 100 -3.75 49.84 9.83
N SER A 101 -5.02 49.45 10.00
CA SER A 101 -5.39 48.20 10.67
C SER A 101 -4.92 46.99 9.86
N VAL A 102 -4.26 46.04 10.52
CA VAL A 102 -3.79 44.79 9.92
C VAL A 102 -4.31 43.58 10.70
N CYS A 103 -4.47 42.45 10.01
CA CYS A 103 -4.81 41.18 10.65
C CYS A 103 -3.69 40.77 11.59
N PHE A 104 -4.01 40.45 12.84
CA PHE A 104 -3.03 39.99 13.83
C PHE A 104 -2.32 38.70 13.42
N GLU A 105 -3.01 37.80 12.69
CA GLU A 105 -2.43 36.51 12.26
C GLU A 105 -1.61 36.62 10.97
N CYS A 106 -2.18 37.21 9.91
CA CYS A 106 -1.58 37.17 8.57
C CYS A 106 -1.00 38.51 8.09
N GLY A 107 -1.04 39.56 8.91
CA GLY A 107 -0.50 40.88 8.60
C GLY A 107 -1.19 41.66 7.47
N HIS A 108 -2.22 41.10 6.82
CA HIS A 108 -2.90 41.77 5.71
C HIS A 108 -3.68 42.99 6.19
N LYS A 109 -3.66 44.08 5.41
CA LYS A 109 -4.44 45.30 5.68
C LYS A 109 -5.93 44.98 5.70
N LEU A 110 -6.62 45.38 6.76
CA LEU A 110 -8.03 45.10 6.98
C LEU A 110 -8.91 46.22 6.41
N ASN A 111 -10.03 45.81 5.84
CA ASN A 111 -11.07 46.69 5.33
C ASN A 111 -12.44 46.00 5.48
N ALA A 112 -13.52 46.71 5.14
CA ALA A 112 -14.87 46.17 5.26
C ALA A 112 -15.12 44.90 4.42
N ARG A 113 -14.37 44.68 3.32
CA ARG A 113 -14.55 43.53 2.41
C ARG A 113 -13.82 42.28 2.90
N ASN A 114 -12.58 42.40 3.35
CA ASN A 114 -11.78 41.26 3.80
C ASN A 114 -11.94 40.96 5.32
N GLY A 115 -12.63 41.83 6.04
CA GLY A 115 -12.98 41.68 7.45
C GLY A 115 -12.18 42.63 8.34
N LEU A 116 -12.89 43.33 9.21
CA LEU A 116 -12.33 44.17 10.26
C LEU A 116 -12.98 43.73 11.58
N ILE A 117 -12.59 42.55 12.08
CA ILE A 117 -13.32 41.86 13.15
C ILE A 117 -12.43 41.75 14.38
N ASN A 118 -12.88 42.30 15.52
CA ASN A 118 -12.26 42.01 16.80
C ASN A 118 -12.67 40.62 17.28
N CYS A 119 -11.68 39.76 17.57
CA CYS A 119 -11.90 38.52 18.30
C CYS A 119 -12.52 38.88 19.66
N ARG A 120 -13.66 38.26 19.98
CA ARG A 120 -14.46 38.64 21.16
C ARG A 120 -13.77 38.26 22.47
N LYS A 121 -12.86 37.28 22.45
CA LYS A 121 -12.03 36.86 23.59
C LYS A 121 -10.77 37.71 23.78
N CYS A 122 -9.87 37.75 22.79
CA CYS A 122 -8.58 38.47 22.95
C CYS A 122 -8.62 39.95 22.57
N GLY A 123 -9.63 40.42 21.82
CA GLY A 123 -9.78 41.83 21.44
C GLY A 123 -8.95 42.29 20.22
N GLU A 124 -8.01 41.48 19.73
CA GLU A 124 -7.21 41.78 18.53
C GLU A 124 -8.05 41.74 17.24
N LEU A 125 -7.54 42.42 16.19
CA LEU A 125 -8.20 42.57 14.89
C LEU A 125 -7.79 41.48 13.90
N PHE A 126 -8.76 40.92 13.18
CA PHE A 126 -8.58 39.83 12.24
C PHE A 126 -9.42 40.01 10.97
N CYS A 127 -8.96 39.38 9.88
CA CYS A 127 -9.76 39.22 8.66
C CYS A 127 -10.81 38.10 8.84
N LEU A 128 -11.77 38.01 7.90
CA LEU A 128 -12.85 37.02 7.90
C LEU A 128 -12.33 35.58 8.04
N ASN A 129 -11.22 35.26 7.35
CA ASN A 129 -10.65 33.92 7.34
C ASN A 129 -10.04 33.52 8.70
N HIS A 130 -9.46 34.48 9.42
CA HIS A 130 -8.76 34.23 10.68
C HIS A 130 -9.63 34.46 11.92
N CYS A 131 -10.83 35.05 11.79
CA CYS A 131 -11.84 35.16 12.85
C CYS A 131 -13.18 34.55 12.43
N LYS A 132 -13.11 33.31 11.91
CA LYS A 132 -14.28 32.53 11.48
C LYS A 132 -14.88 31.63 12.56
N ASN A 133 -14.13 31.33 13.61
CA ASN A 133 -14.55 30.38 14.64
C ASN A 133 -15.53 31.05 15.62
N ALA A 134 -16.31 30.24 16.33
CA ALA A 134 -17.22 30.69 17.36
C ALA A 134 -16.91 30.00 18.70
N ILE A 135 -16.98 30.77 19.79
CA ILE A 135 -16.80 30.30 21.17
C ILE A 135 -17.88 30.88 22.06
N LYS A 136 -18.18 30.18 23.16
CA LYS A 136 -19.15 30.60 24.16
C LYS A 136 -18.44 31.42 25.23
N LEU A 137 -18.85 32.68 25.42
CA LEU A 137 -18.29 33.58 26.42
C LEU A 137 -19.37 34.14 27.34
N ASN A 138 -18.99 34.46 28.58
CA ASN A 138 -19.81 35.24 29.50
C ASN A 138 -19.71 36.76 29.21
N GLU A 139 -20.45 37.59 29.96
CA GLU A 139 -20.47 39.05 29.77
C GLU A 139 -19.10 39.74 29.97
N SER A 140 -18.20 39.09 30.72
CA SER A 140 -16.84 39.54 30.96
C SER A 140 -15.84 39.10 29.87
N GLY A 141 -16.29 38.34 28.86
CA GLY A 141 -15.41 37.84 27.79
C GLY A 141 -14.52 36.66 28.24
N GLU A 142 -14.92 35.92 29.27
CA GLU A 142 -14.26 34.68 29.70
C GLU A 142 -14.96 33.46 29.11
N TYR A 143 -14.24 32.34 29.00
CA TYR A 143 -14.83 31.08 28.53
C TYR A 143 -15.93 30.66 29.49
N ASP A 144 -17.11 30.38 28.95
CA ASP A 144 -18.22 29.88 29.75
C ASP A 144 -18.41 28.38 29.48
N THR A 145 -18.12 27.58 30.50
CA THR A 145 -18.30 26.12 30.50
C THR A 145 -19.73 25.70 30.89
N THR A 146 -20.60 26.65 31.24
CA THR A 146 -21.99 26.42 31.65
C THR A 146 -23.01 26.68 30.52
N THR A 147 -24.29 26.41 30.77
CA THR A 147 -25.37 26.59 29.79
C THR A 147 -25.67 28.05 29.44
N ASN A 148 -25.21 29.03 30.22
CA ASN A 148 -25.65 30.44 30.11
C ASN A 148 -24.81 31.35 29.20
N GLY A 149 -23.67 30.89 28.70
CA GLY A 149 -22.82 31.73 27.85
C GLY A 149 -23.40 32.01 26.47
N ILE A 150 -22.83 33.01 25.78
CA ILE A 150 -23.31 33.48 24.47
C ILE A 150 -22.25 33.19 23.41
N TRP A 151 -22.69 32.79 22.22
CA TRP A 151 -21.80 32.52 21.10
C TRP A 151 -21.26 33.80 20.48
N PHE A 152 -19.94 33.85 20.34
CA PHE A 152 -19.20 34.99 19.83
C PHE A 152 -18.11 34.56 18.86
N LYS A 153 -17.81 35.40 17.85
CA LYS A 153 -16.71 35.13 16.91
C LYS A 153 -15.34 35.27 17.58
N CYS A 154 -14.41 34.39 17.25
CA CYS A 154 -13.04 34.44 17.74
C CYS A 154 -12.01 33.97 16.72
N CYS A 155 -10.75 34.26 17.00
CA CYS A 155 -9.63 33.72 16.25
C CYS A 155 -9.41 32.23 16.51
N ASN A 156 -8.57 31.60 15.68
CA ASN A 156 -8.23 30.18 15.84
C ASN A 156 -7.58 29.90 17.19
N THR A 157 -6.61 30.73 17.61
CA THR A 157 -5.90 30.55 18.89
C THR A 157 -6.85 30.53 20.08
N CYS A 158 -7.79 31.49 20.17
CA CYS A 158 -8.80 31.51 21.23
C CYS A 158 -9.80 30.34 21.12
N TYR A 159 -10.04 29.82 19.91
CA TYR A 159 -10.88 28.63 19.72
C TYR A 159 -10.17 27.39 20.24
N THR A 160 -8.89 27.22 19.95
CA THR A 160 -8.12 26.02 20.34
C THR A 160 -7.66 26.05 21.79
N SER A 161 -7.49 27.23 22.40
CA SER A 161 -7.03 27.38 23.79
C SER A 161 -8.15 27.25 24.83
N ARG A 162 -9.39 26.97 24.41
CA ARG A 162 -10.48 26.76 25.36
C ARG A 162 -10.29 25.43 26.08
N GLU A 163 -10.67 25.40 27.35
CA GLU A 163 -10.80 24.16 28.12
C GLU A 163 -11.77 23.20 27.40
N GLY A 164 -11.46 21.90 27.32
CA GLY A 164 -12.26 20.95 26.55
C GLY A 164 -11.92 20.84 25.06
N TYR A 165 -11.04 21.68 24.49
CA TYR A 165 -10.69 21.58 23.08
C TYR A 165 -9.71 20.44 22.82
N ASN A 166 -10.13 19.46 22.00
CA ASN A 166 -9.43 18.18 21.83
C ASN A 166 -9.26 17.36 23.12
N ASP A 167 -9.98 17.71 24.19
CA ASP A 167 -10.27 16.72 25.23
C ASP A 167 -11.17 15.69 24.56
N PHE A 168 -10.57 14.56 24.17
CA PHE A 168 -11.33 13.41 23.74
C PHE A 168 -12.34 13.14 24.85
N GLY A 169 -13.64 13.19 24.52
CA GLY A 169 -14.70 12.86 25.47
C GLY A 169 -14.60 11.39 25.91
N LEU A 170 -15.73 10.75 26.20
CA LEU A 170 -15.71 9.31 26.40
C LEU A 170 -15.32 8.58 25.12
N SER A 171 -14.20 7.87 25.14
CA SER A 171 -13.84 6.88 24.13
C SER A 171 -14.35 5.51 24.57
N LYS A 172 -14.92 4.75 23.63
CA LYS A 172 -15.33 3.37 23.87
C LYS A 172 -14.58 2.49 22.90
N ASP A 173 -13.70 1.65 23.42
CA ASP A 173 -13.05 0.62 22.62
C ASP A 173 -14.08 -0.44 22.17
N VAL A 174 -14.26 -0.55 20.85
CA VAL A 174 -15.11 -1.56 20.21
C VAL A 174 -14.30 -2.67 19.52
N THR A 175 -12.98 -2.71 19.74
CA THR A 175 -12.06 -3.66 19.12
C THR A 175 -12.45 -5.10 19.43
N SER A 176 -12.88 -5.40 20.66
CA SER A 176 -13.34 -6.74 21.05
C SER A 176 -14.60 -7.17 20.27
N ALA A 177 -15.57 -6.26 20.12
CA ALA A 177 -16.77 -6.51 19.34
C ALA A 177 -16.45 -6.70 17.84
N PHE A 178 -15.57 -5.86 17.28
CA PHE A 178 -15.08 -6.00 15.91
C PHE A 178 -14.37 -7.34 15.69
N LYS A 179 -13.44 -7.72 16.58
CA LYS A 179 -12.72 -9.00 16.52
C LYS A 179 -13.70 -10.17 16.55
N ARG A 180 -14.70 -10.14 17.44
CA ARG A 180 -15.72 -11.21 17.51
C ARG A 180 -16.47 -11.36 16.18
N ILE A 181 -17.00 -10.27 15.63
CA ILE A 181 -17.74 -10.30 14.35
C ILE A 181 -16.83 -10.76 13.20
N ARG A 182 -15.59 -10.26 13.18
CA ARG A 182 -14.59 -10.65 12.16
C ARG A 182 -14.24 -12.13 12.26
N ASN A 183 -14.03 -12.65 13.47
CA ASN A 183 -13.67 -14.06 13.68
C ASN A 183 -14.79 -14.98 13.20
N THR A 184 -16.05 -14.70 13.54
CA THR A 184 -17.19 -15.47 13.04
C THR A 184 -17.19 -15.52 11.50
N LYS A 185 -16.98 -14.39 10.82
CA LYS A 185 -16.90 -14.36 9.35
C LYS A 185 -15.70 -15.13 8.79
N ASN A 186 -14.56 -15.12 9.49
CA ASN A 186 -13.38 -15.86 9.07
C ASN A 186 -13.61 -17.37 9.23
N GLU A 187 -14.18 -17.80 10.36
CA GLU A 187 -14.54 -19.19 10.64
C GLU A 187 -15.52 -19.72 9.60
N ASP A 188 -16.54 -18.93 9.23
CA ASP A 188 -17.47 -19.27 8.13
C ASP A 188 -16.72 -19.43 6.80
N GLY A 189 -15.79 -18.51 6.49
CA GLY A 189 -14.98 -18.57 5.28
C GLY A 189 -14.06 -19.79 5.22
N GLU A 190 -13.45 -20.16 6.35
CA GLU A 190 -12.62 -21.37 6.49
C GLU A 190 -13.45 -22.63 6.29
N LEU A 191 -14.65 -22.69 6.89
CA LEU A 191 -15.57 -23.80 6.71
C LEU A 191 -15.99 -23.96 5.23
N ILE A 192 -16.34 -22.85 4.56
CA ILE A 192 -16.68 -22.84 3.13
C ILE A 192 -15.49 -23.35 2.31
N SER A 193 -14.27 -22.87 2.60
CA SER A 193 -13.06 -23.31 1.92
C SER A 193 -12.87 -24.83 2.04
N LEU A 194 -12.93 -25.36 3.27
CA LEU A 194 -12.79 -26.79 3.54
C LEU A 194 -13.88 -27.61 2.85
N GLN A 195 -15.12 -27.15 2.82
CA GLN A 195 -16.21 -27.83 2.11
C GLN A 195 -15.95 -27.86 0.61
N LEU A 196 -15.52 -26.75 0.01
CA LEU A 196 -15.25 -26.65 -1.42
C LEU A 196 -14.03 -27.50 -1.81
N GLU A 197 -12.98 -27.53 -1.00
CA GLU A 197 -11.82 -28.40 -1.19
C GLU A 197 -12.21 -29.89 -1.15
N ASN A 198 -13.00 -30.30 -0.16
CA ASN A 198 -13.51 -31.66 -0.07
C ASN A 198 -14.39 -32.03 -1.28
N ARG A 199 -15.24 -31.11 -1.74
CA ARG A 199 -16.06 -31.30 -2.95
C ARG A 199 -15.18 -31.44 -4.20
N LEU A 200 -14.14 -30.61 -4.34
CA LEU A 200 -13.18 -30.68 -5.44
C LEU A 200 -12.41 -32.01 -5.44
N LEU A 201 -11.91 -32.44 -4.28
CA LEU A 201 -11.17 -33.69 -4.11
C LEU A 201 -12.05 -34.90 -4.48
N ARG A 202 -13.29 -34.96 -3.97
CA ARG A 202 -14.23 -36.04 -4.30
C ARG A 202 -14.59 -36.06 -5.78
N LEU A 203 -14.78 -34.88 -6.39
CA LEU A 203 -15.10 -34.76 -7.81
C LEU A 203 -13.94 -35.25 -8.68
N ILE A 204 -12.72 -34.77 -8.44
CA ILE A 204 -11.53 -35.16 -9.21
C ILE A 204 -11.22 -36.64 -9.02
N ASN A 205 -11.18 -37.15 -7.79
CA ASN A 205 -10.93 -38.58 -7.55
C ASN A 205 -12.02 -39.46 -8.19
N GLY A 206 -13.29 -39.03 -8.16
CA GLY A 206 -14.37 -39.74 -8.85
C GLY A 206 -14.18 -39.76 -10.37
N ILE A 207 -13.78 -38.64 -10.98
CA ILE A 207 -13.48 -38.56 -12.42
C ILE A 207 -12.31 -39.48 -12.76
N ILE A 208 -11.24 -39.48 -11.97
CA ILE A 208 -10.09 -40.38 -12.15
C ILE A 208 -10.55 -41.84 -12.12
N LYS A 209 -11.32 -42.25 -11.11
CA LYS A 209 -11.86 -43.61 -10.98
C LYS A 209 -12.71 -44.04 -12.19
N ILE A 210 -13.57 -43.15 -12.68
CA ILE A 210 -14.41 -43.43 -13.86
C ILE A 210 -13.54 -43.64 -15.10
N ASN A 211 -12.54 -42.78 -15.30
CA ASN A 211 -11.66 -42.88 -16.47
C ASN A 211 -10.77 -44.13 -16.42
N VAL A 212 -10.19 -44.45 -15.26
CA VAL A 212 -9.40 -45.68 -15.06
C VAL A 212 -10.25 -46.94 -15.30
N ARG A 213 -11.48 -46.96 -14.79
CA ARG A 213 -12.41 -48.10 -14.98
C ARG A 213 -12.69 -48.38 -16.46
N HIS A 214 -12.79 -47.34 -17.28
CA HIS A 214 -13.13 -47.46 -18.71
C HIS A 214 -11.91 -47.33 -19.64
N GLN A 215 -10.68 -47.27 -19.12
CA GLN A 215 -9.45 -46.99 -19.89
C GLN A 215 -9.23 -47.96 -21.05
N TYR A 216 -9.60 -49.23 -20.89
CA TYR A 216 -9.47 -50.27 -21.91
C TYR A 216 -10.78 -50.56 -22.67
N SER A 217 -11.83 -49.75 -22.45
CA SER A 217 -13.12 -49.95 -23.10
C SER A 217 -13.19 -49.23 -24.45
N ILE A 218 -13.58 -49.96 -25.50
CA ILE A 218 -13.80 -49.41 -26.85
C ILE A 218 -14.97 -48.41 -26.88
N LEU A 219 -15.95 -48.56 -25.98
CA LEU A 219 -17.11 -47.67 -25.84
C LEU A 219 -16.96 -46.69 -24.67
N SER A 220 -15.72 -46.43 -24.24
CA SER A 220 -15.39 -45.53 -23.12
C SER A 220 -16.07 -44.17 -23.24
N ALA A 221 -16.02 -43.53 -24.40
CA ALA A 221 -16.62 -42.22 -24.64
C ALA A 221 -18.15 -42.16 -24.42
N LEU A 222 -18.86 -43.26 -24.65
CA LEU A 222 -20.32 -43.35 -24.45
C LEU A 222 -20.70 -43.56 -22.99
N ARG A 223 -19.83 -44.19 -22.19
CA ARG A 223 -20.10 -44.52 -20.76
C ARG A 223 -19.55 -43.49 -19.78
N ILE A 224 -18.40 -42.89 -20.09
CA ILE A 224 -17.73 -41.94 -19.19
C ILE A 224 -18.58 -40.67 -18.98
N LYS A 225 -19.12 -40.07 -20.04
CA LYS A 225 -19.91 -38.82 -19.94
C LYS A 225 -21.12 -38.90 -19.00
N PRO A 226 -22.03 -39.90 -19.12
CA PRO A 226 -23.16 -39.99 -18.20
C PRO A 226 -22.74 -40.31 -16.76
N GLU A 227 -21.71 -41.14 -16.56
CA GLU A 227 -21.17 -41.42 -15.22
C GLU A 227 -20.58 -40.17 -14.56
N ILE A 228 -19.82 -39.36 -15.30
CA ILE A 228 -19.30 -38.07 -14.80
C ILE A 228 -20.44 -37.12 -14.47
N SER A 229 -21.46 -37.00 -15.33
CA SER A 229 -22.61 -36.13 -15.05
C SER A 229 -23.37 -36.56 -13.78
N ASN A 230 -23.54 -37.87 -13.58
CA ASN A 230 -24.15 -38.41 -12.36
C ASN A 230 -23.29 -38.16 -11.13
N LEU A 231 -21.96 -38.30 -11.25
CA LEU A 231 -21.02 -37.96 -10.20
C LEU A 231 -21.12 -36.48 -9.82
N GLU A 232 -21.05 -35.56 -10.79
CA GLU A 232 -21.16 -34.11 -10.58
C GLU A 232 -22.43 -33.75 -9.79
N ARG A 233 -23.57 -34.32 -10.17
CA ARG A 233 -24.86 -34.12 -9.47
C ARG A 233 -24.92 -34.81 -8.11
N SER A 234 -24.04 -35.77 -7.82
CA SER A 234 -23.96 -36.41 -6.50
C SER A 234 -23.10 -35.63 -5.50
N ILE A 235 -22.15 -34.83 -5.98
CA ILE A 235 -21.23 -34.04 -5.14
C ILE A 235 -21.96 -32.87 -4.47
N VAL A 236 -22.78 -32.15 -5.23
CA VAL A 236 -23.53 -30.99 -4.76
C VAL A 236 -24.92 -30.96 -5.39
N GLU A 237 -25.91 -30.46 -4.64
CA GLU A 237 -27.24 -30.22 -5.16
C GLU A 237 -27.24 -29.00 -6.07
N TRP A 238 -27.75 -29.18 -7.29
CA TRP A 238 -27.80 -28.10 -8.28
C TRP A 238 -29.09 -27.31 -8.08
N LYS A 239 -28.94 -25.98 -8.07
CA LYS A 239 -30.07 -25.06 -8.04
C LYS A 239 -30.93 -25.27 -9.29
N ASP A 240 -32.24 -25.32 -9.13
CA ASP A 240 -33.16 -25.50 -10.25
C ASP A 240 -33.05 -24.33 -11.24
N ASP A 241 -32.94 -24.66 -12.52
CA ASP A 241 -32.88 -23.67 -13.59
C ASP A 241 -34.11 -22.78 -13.61
N GLN A 242 -35.29 -23.28 -13.23
CA GLN A 242 -36.54 -22.50 -13.25
C GLN A 242 -36.50 -21.32 -12.27
N VAL A 243 -35.86 -21.49 -11.10
CA VAL A 243 -35.75 -20.44 -10.08
C VAL A 243 -34.57 -19.50 -10.35
N ALA A 244 -33.58 -19.92 -11.14
CA ALA A 244 -32.43 -19.11 -11.49
C ALA A 244 -32.76 -18.12 -12.63
N LEU A 245 -33.30 -16.96 -12.28
CA LEU A 245 -33.62 -15.89 -13.25
C LEU A 245 -32.40 -15.02 -13.61
N LYS A 246 -31.42 -14.93 -12.72
CA LYS A 246 -30.22 -14.09 -12.84
C LYS A 246 -28.98 -14.86 -12.42
N CYS A 247 -27.83 -14.50 -12.97
CA CYS A 247 -26.54 -15.06 -12.58
C CYS A 247 -26.26 -14.80 -11.10
N ASP A 248 -25.95 -15.85 -10.33
CA ASP A 248 -25.62 -15.78 -8.89
C ASP A 248 -24.24 -15.11 -8.60
N ILE A 249 -23.65 -14.39 -9.56
CA ILE A 249 -22.42 -13.59 -9.37
C ILE A 249 -22.64 -12.16 -9.81
N CYS A 250 -22.84 -11.94 -11.12
CA CYS A 250 -22.94 -10.60 -11.69
C CYS A 250 -24.37 -10.05 -11.68
N SER A 251 -25.33 -10.82 -11.19
CA SER A 251 -26.76 -10.45 -11.12
C SER A 251 -27.41 -10.11 -12.46
N GLN A 252 -26.73 -10.37 -13.59
CA GLN A 252 -27.26 -10.15 -14.92
C GLN A 252 -28.35 -11.20 -15.23
N PRO A 253 -29.47 -10.81 -15.86
CA PRO A 253 -30.57 -11.72 -16.16
C PRO A 253 -30.19 -12.72 -17.25
N PHE A 254 -30.58 -13.97 -17.05
CA PHE A 254 -30.45 -14.99 -18.09
C PHE A 254 -31.43 -14.73 -19.23
N GLY A 255 -31.05 -15.15 -20.44
CA GLY A 255 -31.85 -14.98 -21.64
C GLY A 255 -31.26 -15.76 -22.80
N LEU A 256 -31.70 -15.47 -24.03
CA LEU A 256 -31.27 -16.24 -25.21
C LEU A 256 -29.74 -16.16 -25.44
N LEU A 257 -29.14 -14.99 -25.22
CA LEU A 257 -27.70 -14.75 -25.40
C LEU A 257 -26.87 -15.06 -24.15
N MET A 258 -27.50 -15.36 -23.01
CA MET A 258 -26.79 -15.66 -21.77
C MET A 258 -27.34 -16.95 -21.18
N ARG A 259 -26.61 -18.05 -21.41
CA ARG A 259 -27.01 -19.38 -21.00
C ARG A 259 -26.73 -19.61 -19.51
N LYS A 260 -27.51 -20.51 -18.93
CA LYS A 260 -27.40 -20.96 -17.53
C LYS A 260 -26.36 -22.07 -17.43
N HIS A 261 -25.50 -21.98 -16.41
CA HIS A 261 -24.49 -22.98 -16.14
C HIS A 261 -24.33 -23.24 -14.66
N HIS A 262 -24.37 -24.51 -14.25
CA HIS A 262 -24.11 -24.88 -12.87
C HIS A 262 -22.62 -24.92 -12.56
N CYS A 263 -22.26 -24.37 -11.40
CA CYS A 263 -20.96 -24.60 -10.77
C CYS A 263 -20.92 -26.01 -10.20
N ARG A 264 -19.92 -26.83 -10.59
CA ARG A 264 -19.78 -28.21 -10.09
C ARG A 264 -19.36 -28.30 -8.61
N LEU A 265 -18.97 -27.18 -8.00
CA LEU A 265 -18.55 -27.13 -6.59
C LEU A 265 -19.65 -26.62 -5.64
N CYS A 266 -20.44 -25.63 -6.05
CA CYS A 266 -21.50 -25.05 -5.21
C CYS A 266 -22.92 -25.21 -5.74
N GLY A 267 -23.11 -25.73 -6.95
CA GLY A 267 -24.43 -25.96 -7.54
C GLY A 267 -25.21 -24.71 -7.95
N LEU A 268 -24.68 -23.50 -7.74
CA LEU A 268 -25.29 -22.24 -8.17
C LEU A 268 -25.27 -22.07 -9.70
N VAL A 269 -26.18 -21.23 -10.22
CA VAL A 269 -26.33 -20.96 -11.65
C VAL A 269 -25.64 -19.65 -12.02
N VAL A 270 -24.68 -19.74 -12.92
CA VAL A 270 -23.78 -18.65 -13.30
C VAL A 270 -23.67 -18.53 -14.82
N CYS A 271 -23.21 -17.38 -15.29
CA CYS A 271 -22.90 -17.17 -16.71
C CYS A 271 -21.41 -17.44 -17.01
N ASP A 272 -21.08 -17.49 -18.30
CA ASP A 272 -19.75 -17.74 -18.86
C ASP A 272 -19.19 -16.55 -19.66
N ARG A 273 -19.76 -15.35 -19.48
CA ARG A 273 -19.31 -14.14 -20.20
C ARG A 273 -17.85 -13.81 -19.90
N GLU A 274 -17.08 -13.54 -20.95
CA GLU A 274 -15.67 -13.13 -20.86
C GLU A 274 -15.47 -11.81 -20.09
N THR A 275 -16.45 -10.91 -20.14
CA THR A 275 -16.39 -9.61 -19.46
C THR A 275 -16.53 -9.76 -17.95
N SER A 276 -17.42 -10.64 -17.48
CA SER A 276 -17.69 -10.83 -16.05
C SER A 276 -16.94 -12.00 -15.43
N ARG A 277 -16.37 -12.91 -16.25
CA ARG A 277 -15.59 -14.10 -15.84
C ARG A 277 -16.21 -14.84 -14.64
N CYS A 278 -17.53 -15.03 -14.68
CA CYS A 278 -18.28 -15.59 -13.55
C CYS A 278 -18.08 -17.09 -13.38
N SER A 279 -17.70 -17.79 -14.45
CA SER A 279 -17.30 -19.19 -14.42
C SER A 279 -16.31 -19.52 -15.51
N SER A 280 -15.62 -20.65 -15.36
CA SER A 280 -14.67 -21.15 -16.35
C SER A 280 -14.68 -22.68 -16.35
N GLU A 281 -14.52 -23.28 -17.53
CA GLU A 281 -14.15 -24.69 -17.68
C GLU A 281 -12.65 -24.82 -17.49
N ILE A 282 -12.22 -25.69 -16.58
CA ILE A 282 -10.81 -25.84 -16.25
C ILE A 282 -10.46 -27.33 -16.36
N PRO A 283 -9.40 -27.69 -17.10
CA PRO A 283 -8.92 -29.06 -17.16
C PRO A 283 -8.60 -29.59 -15.77
N VAL A 284 -9.02 -30.83 -15.50
CA VAL A 284 -8.77 -31.49 -14.20
C VAL A 284 -7.29 -31.43 -13.80
N LEU A 285 -6.38 -31.61 -14.76
CA LEU A 285 -4.94 -31.56 -14.51
C LEU A 285 -4.48 -30.21 -13.98
N ASN A 286 -5.00 -29.11 -14.54
CA ASN A 286 -4.64 -27.77 -14.09
C ASN A 286 -5.12 -27.53 -12.65
N LEU A 287 -6.30 -28.05 -12.30
CA LEU A 287 -6.83 -27.97 -10.92
C LEU A 287 -5.96 -28.77 -9.94
N MET A 288 -5.52 -29.96 -10.33
CA MET A 288 -4.63 -30.80 -9.52
C MET A 288 -3.27 -30.12 -9.32
N SER A 289 -2.65 -29.63 -10.39
CA SER A 289 -1.37 -28.92 -10.32
C SER A 289 -1.44 -27.64 -9.51
N ALA A 290 -2.59 -26.95 -9.50
CA ALA A 290 -2.81 -25.74 -8.72
C ALA A 290 -3.12 -25.99 -7.22
N ALA A 291 -3.37 -27.25 -6.82
CA ALA A 291 -3.65 -27.64 -5.43
C ALA A 291 -2.83 -28.89 -5.01
N PRO A 292 -1.48 -28.80 -5.01
CA PRO A 292 -0.61 -29.94 -4.72
C PRO A 292 -0.71 -30.46 -3.27
N ASP A 293 -1.24 -29.64 -2.37
CA ASP A 293 -1.46 -29.98 -0.95
C ASP A 293 -2.74 -30.79 -0.72
N LEU A 294 -3.64 -30.89 -1.71
CA LEU A 294 -4.78 -31.80 -1.65
C LEU A 294 -4.33 -33.22 -2.03
N ALA A 295 -4.69 -34.19 -1.19
CA ALA A 295 -4.37 -35.60 -1.37
C ALA A 295 -5.26 -36.24 -2.47
N PHE A 296 -5.06 -35.84 -3.71
CA PHE A 296 -5.64 -36.53 -4.86
C PHE A 296 -5.10 -37.96 -4.94
N GLU A 297 -5.94 -38.91 -5.36
CA GLU A 297 -5.54 -40.31 -5.44
C GLU A 297 -4.33 -40.48 -6.38
N ASN A 298 -3.33 -41.22 -5.90
CA ASN A 298 -1.99 -41.24 -6.48
C ASN A 298 -1.99 -41.83 -7.89
N VAL A 299 -1.21 -41.18 -8.75
CA VAL A 299 -1.38 -41.18 -10.21
C VAL A 299 -0.38 -42.14 -10.90
N GLU A 300 0.18 -43.09 -10.17
CA GLU A 300 1.20 -44.03 -10.67
C GLU A 300 0.65 -45.00 -11.76
N SER A 301 -0.67 -45.11 -11.91
CA SER A 301 -1.32 -45.98 -12.91
C SER A 301 -1.48 -45.36 -14.30
N LEU A 302 -1.08 -44.10 -14.52
CA LEU A 302 -1.63 -43.30 -15.62
C LEU A 302 -0.63 -42.98 -16.75
N LYS A 303 -0.42 -43.97 -17.63
CA LYS A 303 -0.21 -43.67 -19.07
C LYS A 303 -1.44 -42.97 -19.71
N ALA A 304 -2.54 -42.79 -18.97
CA ALA A 304 -3.81 -42.19 -19.39
C ALA A 304 -4.11 -40.77 -18.84
N ILE A 305 -3.20 -40.12 -18.10
CA ILE A 305 -3.35 -38.69 -17.69
C ILE A 305 -3.46 -37.78 -18.90
N SER A 306 -2.62 -38.00 -19.92
CA SER A 306 -2.62 -37.19 -21.16
C SER A 306 -3.90 -37.35 -21.97
N GLN A 307 -4.71 -38.37 -21.67
CA GLN A 307 -6.03 -38.61 -22.28
C GLN A 307 -7.19 -38.11 -21.41
N LEU A 308 -6.93 -37.64 -20.19
CA LEU A 308 -7.95 -37.09 -19.29
C LEU A 308 -8.39 -35.72 -19.80
N SER A 309 -9.24 -35.71 -20.82
CA SER A 309 -9.85 -34.53 -21.46
C SER A 309 -11.08 -34.02 -20.69
N ALA A 310 -11.14 -34.27 -19.39
CA ALA A 310 -12.25 -33.83 -18.55
C ALA A 310 -12.01 -32.41 -18.04
N ASP A 311 -12.98 -31.54 -18.31
CA ASP A 311 -13.03 -30.18 -17.77
C ASP A 311 -14.07 -30.12 -16.65
N ILE A 312 -13.79 -29.30 -15.64
CA ILE A 312 -14.72 -28.99 -14.56
C ILE A 312 -15.10 -27.51 -14.63
N ARG A 313 -16.40 -27.23 -14.72
CA ARG A 313 -16.90 -25.86 -14.59
C ARG A 313 -16.98 -25.44 -13.13
N ALA A 314 -16.20 -24.43 -12.77
CA ALA A 314 -16.27 -23.81 -11.46
C ALA A 314 -16.56 -22.31 -11.59
N CYS A 315 -17.34 -21.80 -10.65
CA CYS A 315 -17.61 -20.36 -10.58
C CYS A 315 -16.41 -19.61 -9.97
N SER A 316 -16.25 -18.34 -10.30
CA SER A 316 -15.11 -17.53 -9.86
C SER A 316 -15.02 -17.39 -8.33
N SER A 317 -16.14 -17.43 -7.63
CA SER A 317 -16.18 -17.41 -6.17
C SER A 317 -15.61 -18.70 -5.57
N CYS A 318 -16.02 -19.88 -6.07
CA CYS A 318 -15.48 -21.16 -5.60
C CYS A 318 -13.98 -21.29 -5.91
N LEU A 319 -13.56 -20.84 -7.10
CA LEU A 319 -12.14 -20.81 -7.46
C LEU A 319 -11.35 -19.87 -6.54
N ARG A 320 -11.92 -18.74 -6.15
CA ARG A 320 -11.27 -17.83 -5.20
C ARG A 320 -11.12 -18.48 -3.82
N TYR A 321 -12.18 -19.08 -3.28
CA TYR A 321 -12.09 -19.76 -1.98
C TYR A 321 -11.03 -20.87 -1.98
N VAL A 322 -11.05 -21.74 -2.99
CA VAL A 322 -10.09 -22.85 -3.07
C VAL A 322 -8.67 -22.35 -3.36
N PHE A 323 -8.46 -21.45 -4.32
CA PHE A 323 -7.10 -21.18 -4.82
C PHE A 323 -6.48 -19.87 -4.32
N ALA A 324 -7.21 -18.96 -3.66
CA ALA A 324 -6.63 -17.66 -3.25
C ALA A 324 -5.45 -17.81 -2.28
N HIS A 325 -5.58 -18.66 -1.27
CA HIS A 325 -4.48 -18.90 -0.32
C HIS A 325 -3.26 -19.51 -1.03
N ARG A 326 -3.48 -20.52 -1.88
CA ARG A 326 -2.42 -21.18 -2.66
C ARG A 326 -1.71 -20.20 -3.61
N LYS A 327 -2.48 -19.35 -4.30
CA LYS A 327 -1.95 -18.27 -5.15
C LYS A 327 -1.12 -17.28 -4.36
N LEU A 328 -1.54 -16.90 -3.15
CA LEU A 328 -0.76 -16.03 -2.28
C LEU A 328 0.55 -16.68 -1.85
N GLN A 329 0.54 -17.95 -1.44
CA GLN A 329 1.76 -18.66 -1.06
C GLN A 329 2.72 -18.81 -2.24
N PHE A 330 2.20 -19.14 -3.42
CA PHE A 330 2.99 -19.16 -4.66
C PHE A 330 3.59 -17.78 -4.98
N ASN A 331 2.81 -16.71 -4.86
CA ASN A 331 3.32 -15.36 -5.11
C ASN A 331 4.43 -14.94 -4.12
N LYS A 332 4.44 -15.46 -2.90
CA LYS A 332 5.51 -15.20 -1.92
C LYS A 332 6.83 -15.88 -2.27
N THR A 333 6.80 -16.99 -3.03
CA THR A 333 8.02 -17.66 -3.48
C THR A 333 8.60 -17.02 -4.74
N LEU A 334 7.81 -16.23 -5.45
CA LEU A 334 8.27 -15.48 -6.61
C LEU A 334 9.21 -14.34 -6.20
N GLN A 335 10.18 -14.07 -7.06
CA GLN A 335 11.04 -12.91 -6.94
C GLN A 335 10.22 -11.62 -6.99
N LEU A 336 10.53 -10.70 -6.08
CA LEU A 336 9.85 -9.42 -6.00
C LEU A 336 9.94 -8.67 -7.36
N PRO A 337 8.83 -8.09 -7.85
CA PRO A 337 8.85 -7.28 -9.06
C PRO A 337 9.89 -6.15 -9.01
N GLU A 338 10.48 -5.84 -10.16
CA GLU A 338 11.57 -4.86 -10.26
C GLU A 338 11.19 -3.49 -9.66
N ILE A 339 9.96 -3.02 -9.90
CA ILE A 339 9.44 -1.78 -9.31
C ILE A 339 9.50 -1.77 -7.78
N LEU A 340 9.16 -2.90 -7.13
CA LEU A 340 9.16 -3.00 -5.68
C LEU A 340 10.58 -3.16 -5.13
N LYS A 341 11.47 -3.88 -5.83
CA LYS A 341 12.90 -3.94 -5.50
C LYS A 341 13.55 -2.55 -5.51
N GLN A 342 13.28 -1.76 -6.56
CA GLN A 342 13.80 -0.41 -6.67
C GLN A 342 13.18 0.53 -5.61
N TYR A 343 11.91 0.33 -5.26
CA TYR A 343 11.25 1.07 -4.17
C TYR A 343 11.87 0.77 -2.80
N GLU A 344 12.21 -0.49 -2.49
CA GLU A 344 12.92 -0.82 -1.23
C GLU A 344 14.26 -0.09 -1.14
N ASN A 345 15.02 -0.02 -2.23
CA ASN A 345 16.25 0.75 -2.30
C ASN A 345 16.01 2.26 -2.08
N LEU A 346 14.93 2.80 -2.67
CA LEU A 346 14.54 4.20 -2.51
C LEU A 346 14.18 4.50 -1.05
N HIS A 347 13.42 3.61 -0.41
CA HIS A 347 13.05 3.72 0.99
C HIS A 347 14.27 3.65 1.92
N ASN A 348 15.23 2.77 1.64
CA ASN A 348 16.48 2.70 2.41
C ASN A 348 17.27 4.02 2.34
N LEU A 349 17.36 4.65 1.16
CA LEU A 349 17.96 5.98 1.01
C LEU A 349 17.19 7.05 1.80
N GLU A 350 15.85 6.98 1.78
CA GLU A 350 14.99 7.88 2.56
C GLU A 350 15.33 7.82 4.06
N MET A 351 15.43 6.61 4.61
CA MET A 351 15.79 6.38 6.01
C MET A 351 17.18 6.93 6.34
N ILE A 352 18.15 6.78 5.43
CA ILE A 352 19.49 7.36 5.61
C ILE A 352 19.42 8.89 5.71
N VAL A 353 18.69 9.54 4.79
CA VAL A 353 18.53 11.00 4.79
C VAL A 353 17.83 11.49 6.06
N VAL A 354 16.73 10.85 6.45
CA VAL A 354 15.97 11.17 7.66
C VAL A 354 16.83 11.05 8.93
N ASN A 355 17.72 10.07 8.99
CA ASN A 355 18.62 9.87 10.13
C ASN A 355 19.82 10.83 10.14
N LEU A 356 20.30 11.26 8.97
CA LEU A 356 21.44 12.19 8.86
C LEU A 356 21.04 13.64 9.13
N LEU A 357 19.80 14.03 8.77
CA LEU A 357 19.35 15.42 8.86
C LEU A 357 19.38 16.01 10.29
N PRO A 358 18.97 15.30 11.36
CA PRO A 358 19.08 15.80 12.74
C PRO A 358 20.53 16.02 13.16
N ARG A 359 21.45 15.13 12.77
CA ARG A 359 22.89 15.26 13.07
C ARG A 359 23.48 16.49 12.40
N PHE A 360 23.06 16.75 11.17
CA PHE A 360 23.43 17.94 10.43
C PHE A 360 22.90 19.23 11.08
N LYS A 361 21.61 19.25 11.46
CA LYS A 361 20.99 20.41 12.15
C LYS A 361 21.71 20.73 13.47
N LYS A 362 22.02 19.72 14.28
CA LYS A 362 22.75 19.90 15.54
C LYS A 362 24.16 20.46 15.32
N ALA A 363 24.88 19.97 14.31
CA ALA A 363 26.19 20.49 13.94
C ALA A 363 26.13 21.96 13.47
N LEU A 364 25.05 22.33 12.77
CA LEU A 364 24.80 23.70 12.32
C LEU A 364 24.52 24.64 13.51
N GLU A 365 23.66 24.25 14.44
CA GLU A 365 23.37 25.00 15.67
C GLU A 365 24.65 25.22 16.49
N THR A 366 25.48 24.19 16.65
CA THR A 366 26.74 24.27 17.41
C THR A 366 27.73 25.28 16.82
N LEU A 367 27.75 25.44 15.50
CA LEU A 367 28.58 26.42 14.79
C LEU A 367 27.99 27.83 14.77
N HIS A 368 26.68 27.97 14.95
CA HIS A 368 26.02 29.27 15.07
C HIS A 368 26.26 29.87 16.46
N ASP A 369 26.25 29.03 17.50
CA ASP A 369 26.38 29.44 18.91
C ASP A 369 27.85 29.64 19.34
N ASN A 370 28.80 28.88 18.78
CA ASN A 370 30.23 29.02 19.06
C ASN A 370 30.94 29.67 17.88
N HIS A 371 31.61 30.80 18.10
CA HIS A 371 32.39 31.49 17.06
C HIS A 371 33.28 30.52 16.25
N PRO A 372 33.46 30.74 14.93
CA PRO A 372 33.96 29.77 13.93
C PRO A 372 35.48 29.50 14.01
N SER A 373 36.01 29.24 15.21
CA SER A 373 37.44 29.06 15.45
C SER A 373 37.87 27.59 15.47
N GLU A 374 36.95 26.63 15.36
CA GLU A 374 37.25 25.19 15.41
C GLU A 374 37.16 24.55 14.02
N LYS A 375 38.31 24.42 13.33
CA LYS A 375 38.41 23.85 11.97
C LYS A 375 37.74 22.48 11.83
N ASN A 376 37.69 21.69 12.90
CA ASN A 376 37.08 20.36 12.92
C ASN A 376 35.55 20.40 12.82
N ALA A 377 34.89 21.41 13.43
CA ALA A 377 33.44 21.56 13.39
C ALA A 377 32.97 21.94 11.97
N VAL A 378 33.68 22.86 11.31
CA VAL A 378 33.44 23.26 9.92
C VAL A 378 33.64 22.07 8.96
N HIS A 379 34.70 21.28 9.15
CA HIS A 379 34.95 20.09 8.33
C HIS A 379 33.86 19.03 8.51
N ASN A 380 33.41 18.77 9.74
CA ASN A 380 32.32 17.83 10.02
C ASN A 380 31.00 18.29 9.39
N LEU A 381 30.66 19.58 9.47
CA LEU A 381 29.46 20.13 8.84
C LEU A 381 29.51 19.98 7.32
N ALA A 382 30.65 20.30 6.70
CA ALA A 382 30.86 20.14 5.25
C ALA A 382 30.73 18.67 4.82
N HIS A 383 31.30 17.74 5.60
CA HIS A 383 31.20 16.30 5.34
C HIS A 383 29.75 15.80 5.44
N LEU A 384 29.00 16.19 6.49
CA LEU A 384 27.59 15.83 6.65
C LEU A 384 26.71 16.41 5.53
N ARG A 385 26.97 17.66 5.12
CA ARG A 385 26.30 18.29 3.97
C ARG A 385 26.52 17.50 2.69
N ARG A 386 27.78 17.15 2.39
CA ARG A 386 28.15 16.37 1.20
C ARG A 386 27.43 15.02 1.19
N LYS A 387 27.44 14.31 2.33
CA LYS A 387 26.76 13.01 2.46
C LYS A 387 25.26 13.15 2.25
N LEU A 388 24.62 14.19 2.78
CA LEU A 388 23.18 14.44 2.56
C LEU A 388 22.86 14.73 1.09
N LEU A 389 23.63 15.60 0.44
CA LEU A 389 23.44 15.95 -0.98
C LEU A 389 23.64 14.73 -1.89
N GLN A 390 24.68 13.92 -1.64
CA GLN A 390 24.92 12.68 -2.37
C GLN A 390 23.75 11.69 -2.23
N ASN A 391 23.23 11.48 -1.01
CA ASN A 391 22.10 10.57 -0.81
C ASN A 391 20.81 11.11 -1.46
N LEU A 392 20.56 12.42 -1.41
CA LEU A 392 19.44 13.06 -2.11
C LEU A 392 19.56 12.96 -3.64
N ALA A 393 20.77 13.11 -4.19
CA ALA A 393 21.03 12.94 -5.62
C ALA A 393 20.80 11.48 -6.07
N LEU A 394 21.28 10.52 -5.28
CA LEU A 394 21.00 9.09 -5.52
C LEU A 394 19.51 8.78 -5.43
N TYR A 395 18.82 9.34 -4.45
CA TYR A 395 17.38 9.21 -4.28
C TYR A 395 16.62 9.77 -5.50
N ASP A 396 16.96 10.96 -5.98
CA ASP A 396 16.38 11.56 -7.18
C ASP A 396 16.61 10.68 -8.42
N LYS A 397 17.86 10.24 -8.64
CA LYS A 397 18.22 9.36 -9.76
C LYS A 397 17.42 8.05 -9.73
N LEU A 398 17.28 7.45 -8.55
CA LEU A 398 16.55 6.21 -8.36
C LEU A 398 15.04 6.40 -8.57
N SER A 399 14.47 7.49 -8.06
CA SER A 399 13.05 7.82 -8.26
C SER A 399 12.73 8.00 -9.76
N LYS A 400 13.59 8.69 -10.51
CA LYS A 400 13.45 8.86 -11.97
C LYS A 400 13.57 7.53 -12.72
N ARG A 401 14.49 6.65 -12.28
CA ARG A 401 14.64 5.30 -12.84
C ARG A 401 13.36 4.47 -12.64
N ILE A 402 12.72 4.55 -11.46
CA ILE A 402 11.46 3.84 -11.18
C ILE A 402 10.34 4.30 -12.12
N VAL A 403 10.25 5.60 -12.40
CA VAL A 403 9.25 6.17 -13.33
C VAL A 403 9.50 5.76 -14.78
N GLN A 404 10.75 5.49 -15.15
CA GLN A 404 11.13 5.04 -16.49
C GLN A 404 10.94 3.53 -16.71
N LEU A 405 10.60 2.76 -15.67
CA LEU A 405 10.33 1.32 -15.82
C LEU A 405 9.07 1.09 -16.67
N GLU A 406 9.10 0.02 -17.47
CA GLU A 406 7.95 -0.40 -18.28
C GLU A 406 6.73 -0.72 -17.39
N VAL A 407 5.58 -0.18 -17.79
CA VAL A 407 4.31 -0.34 -17.06
C VAL A 407 3.52 -1.51 -17.62
N LYS A 408 3.28 -2.53 -16.79
CA LYS A 408 2.53 -3.73 -17.19
C LYS A 408 1.06 -3.69 -16.77
N SER A 409 0.69 -2.80 -15.85
CA SER A 409 -0.69 -2.66 -15.38
C SER A 409 -1.04 -1.22 -14.96
N GLU A 410 -2.33 -0.91 -14.94
CA GLU A 410 -2.83 0.37 -14.42
C GLU A 410 -2.43 0.58 -12.95
N ALA A 411 -2.37 -0.51 -12.17
CA ALA A 411 -1.92 -0.46 -10.77
C ALA A 411 -0.45 -0.06 -10.65
N GLU A 412 0.43 -0.63 -11.48
CA GLU A 412 1.85 -0.23 -11.52
C GLU A 412 2.00 1.25 -11.91
N ASN A 413 1.18 1.74 -12.86
CA ASN A 413 1.18 3.15 -13.23
C ASN A 413 0.82 4.06 -12.04
N LYS A 414 -0.21 3.69 -11.28
CA LYS A 414 -0.62 4.42 -10.06
C LYS A 414 0.49 4.43 -9.01
N VAL A 415 1.19 3.31 -8.83
CA VAL A 415 2.33 3.20 -7.92
C VAL A 415 3.48 4.12 -8.36
N GLN A 416 3.90 4.08 -9.63
CA GLN A 416 4.97 4.94 -10.14
C GLN A 416 4.65 6.43 -9.99
N ARG A 417 3.41 6.85 -10.31
CA ARG A 417 2.97 8.24 -10.11
C ARG A 417 3.04 8.65 -8.65
N SER A 418 2.60 7.77 -7.75
CA SER A 418 2.64 8.03 -6.30
C SER A 418 4.07 8.17 -5.79
N ILE A 419 4.98 7.29 -6.26
CA ILE A 419 6.41 7.36 -5.94
C ILE A 419 7.01 8.68 -6.46
N ALA A 420 6.70 9.09 -7.69
CA ALA A 420 7.22 10.33 -8.28
C ALA A 420 6.79 11.59 -7.49
N LEU A 421 5.52 11.63 -7.09
CA LEU A 421 4.95 12.72 -6.29
C LEU A 421 5.60 12.78 -4.90
N HIS A 422 5.68 11.64 -4.21
CA HIS A 422 6.33 11.54 -2.89
C HIS A 422 7.81 11.93 -2.97
N ALA A 423 8.54 11.40 -3.96
CA ALA A 423 9.97 11.66 -4.11
C ALA A 423 10.25 13.15 -4.35
N SER A 424 9.45 13.81 -5.18
CA SER A 424 9.58 15.24 -5.48
C SER A 424 9.32 16.09 -4.23
N ALA A 425 8.24 15.80 -3.50
CA ALA A 425 7.92 16.48 -2.24
C ALA A 425 9.00 16.26 -1.16
N PHE A 426 9.51 15.03 -1.05
CA PHE A 426 10.58 14.69 -0.11
C PHE A 426 11.87 15.47 -0.40
N ILE A 427 12.31 15.50 -1.66
CA ILE A 427 13.51 16.23 -2.07
C ILE A 427 13.34 17.73 -1.76
N GLU A 428 12.21 18.33 -2.14
CA GLU A 428 11.94 19.75 -1.87
C GLU A 428 11.98 20.07 -0.38
N GLU A 429 11.31 19.27 0.46
CA GLU A 429 11.27 19.46 1.90
C GLU A 429 12.68 19.37 2.54
N LYS A 430 13.46 18.34 2.17
CA LYS A 430 14.77 18.09 2.80
C LYS A 430 15.90 18.94 2.22
N MET A 431 15.72 19.57 1.07
CA MET A 431 16.69 20.50 0.48
C MET A 431 16.65 21.90 1.10
N LEU A 432 15.52 22.33 1.67
CA LEU A 432 15.37 23.67 2.27
C LEU A 432 16.42 24.02 3.34
N PRO A 433 16.77 23.13 4.29
CA PRO A 433 17.81 23.41 5.30
C PRO A 433 19.22 23.52 4.70
N LEU A 434 19.48 22.89 3.55
CA LEU A 434 20.81 22.83 2.92
C LEU A 434 21.13 24.09 2.09
N LYS A 435 20.09 24.83 1.64
CA LYS A 435 20.23 26.02 0.79
C LYS A 435 20.81 27.25 1.49
N LYS A 436 20.64 27.40 2.82
CA LYS A 436 20.99 28.62 3.58
C LYS A 436 22.47 28.74 3.99
N ILE A 437 23.29 27.77 3.62
CA ILE A 437 24.60 27.53 4.25
C ILE A 437 25.83 27.90 3.39
N PRO A 438 25.78 28.02 2.04
CA PRO A 438 26.91 28.55 1.26
C PRO A 438 27.46 29.87 1.83
N GLU A 439 26.59 30.73 2.37
CA GLU A 439 26.95 32.02 2.97
C GLU A 439 27.76 31.92 4.27
N VAL A 440 27.57 30.86 5.07
CA VAL A 440 28.26 30.67 6.36
C VAL A 440 29.64 30.04 6.17
N LEU A 441 29.81 29.25 5.10
CA LEU A 441 31.05 28.54 4.83
C LEU A 441 32.07 29.36 4.01
N ASN A 442 31.64 30.36 3.23
CA ASN A 442 32.50 31.21 2.40
C ASN A 442 32.21 32.71 2.64
N PRO A 443 32.95 33.40 3.54
CA PRO A 443 32.76 34.83 3.81
C PRO A 443 33.30 35.76 2.70
N THR A 444 34.07 35.25 1.73
CA THR A 444 34.73 36.07 0.71
C THR A 444 34.52 35.52 -0.70
N THR A 445 33.96 36.39 -1.53
CA THR A 445 33.87 36.42 -3.01
C THR A 445 32.72 35.69 -3.70
N ASP A 446 32.05 36.51 -4.53
CA ASP A 446 31.06 36.35 -5.59
C ASP A 446 29.82 35.48 -5.39
N LYS A 447 28.66 36.15 -5.50
CA LYS A 447 27.32 35.58 -5.53
C LYS A 447 27.20 34.62 -6.70
N VAL A 448 27.35 33.31 -6.43
CA VAL A 448 26.88 32.28 -7.35
C VAL A 448 25.35 32.29 -7.30
N GLU A 449 24.69 32.81 -8.33
CA GLU A 449 23.23 32.74 -8.47
C GLU A 449 22.80 31.28 -8.70
N VAL A 450 22.43 30.61 -7.62
CA VAL A 450 21.83 29.26 -7.67
C VAL A 450 20.38 29.40 -8.14
N THR A 451 20.13 29.15 -9.42
CA THR A 451 18.79 29.31 -10.03
C THR A 451 17.92 28.06 -9.93
N LYS A 452 18.48 26.86 -9.70
CA LYS A 452 17.70 25.60 -9.57
C LYS A 452 18.19 24.69 -8.43
N SER A 453 17.23 24.01 -7.78
CA SER A 453 17.50 23.01 -6.72
C SER A 453 18.38 21.85 -7.19
N SER A 454 18.37 21.55 -8.49
CA SER A 454 19.22 20.53 -9.13
C SER A 454 20.70 20.86 -9.03
N ASP A 455 21.09 22.12 -9.13
CA ASP A 455 22.48 22.52 -9.34
C ASP A 455 23.31 22.33 -8.04
N LEU A 456 22.63 22.39 -6.88
CA LEU A 456 23.21 22.10 -5.57
C LEU A 456 23.49 20.62 -5.33
N LEU A 457 22.88 19.71 -6.10
CA LEU A 457 23.12 18.27 -5.96
C LEU A 457 24.44 17.84 -6.64
N PHE A 458 24.91 18.63 -7.62
CA PHE A 458 26.06 18.30 -8.46
C PHE A 458 27.34 19.03 -8.04
N ASN A 459 27.27 20.25 -7.49
CA ASN A 459 28.46 20.99 -7.00
C ASN A 459 28.70 20.80 -5.49
N ASN A 460 29.42 19.72 -5.15
CA ASN A 460 29.66 19.26 -3.76
C ASN A 460 31.07 19.54 -3.20
N LEU A 461 31.96 20.16 -3.99
CA LEU A 461 33.34 20.45 -3.63
C LEU A 461 33.51 21.91 -3.21
N THR A 462 34.34 22.18 -2.20
CA THR A 462 34.77 23.54 -1.87
C THR A 462 35.87 23.99 -2.83
N ILE A 463 36.04 25.30 -3.04
CA ILE A 463 37.10 25.86 -3.92
C ILE A 463 38.50 25.37 -3.50
N ALA A 464 38.75 25.22 -2.20
CA ALA A 464 40.00 24.68 -1.67
C ALA A 464 40.21 23.20 -2.03
N GLU A 465 39.16 22.39 -2.02
CA GLU A 465 39.22 20.97 -2.41
C GLU A 465 39.35 20.82 -3.94
N VAL A 466 38.63 21.64 -4.72
CA VAL A 466 38.80 21.68 -6.20
C VAL A 466 40.24 22.02 -6.54
N LYS A 467 40.82 23.04 -5.90
CA LYS A 467 42.22 23.43 -6.10
C LYS A 467 43.17 22.28 -5.74
N LYS A 468 42.96 21.65 -4.59
CA LYS A 468 43.77 20.51 -4.13
C LYS A 468 43.68 19.32 -5.10
N TYR A 469 42.49 18.95 -5.54
CA TYR A 469 42.30 17.83 -6.47
C TYR A 469 42.85 18.14 -7.87
N ARG A 470 42.78 19.38 -8.33
CA ARG A 470 43.44 19.82 -9.58
C ARG A 470 44.96 19.73 -9.48
N GLU A 471 45.54 20.13 -8.35
CA GLU A 471 46.98 20.00 -8.08
C GLU A 471 47.41 18.52 -8.02
N GLU A 472 46.68 17.67 -7.30
CA GLU A 472 46.93 16.22 -7.25
C GLU A 472 46.80 15.57 -8.65
N LEU A 473 45.80 15.97 -9.43
CA LEU A 473 45.59 15.48 -10.80
C LEU A 473 46.73 15.90 -11.74
N MET A 474 47.23 17.14 -11.60
CA MET A 474 48.37 17.63 -12.37
C MET A 474 49.64 16.82 -12.07
N VAL A 475 49.90 16.54 -10.79
CA VAL A 475 51.05 15.72 -10.37
C VAL A 475 50.94 14.29 -10.92
N LEU A 476 49.76 13.66 -10.83
CA LEU A 476 49.57 12.29 -11.32
C LEU A 476 49.70 12.20 -12.85
N ARG A 477 49.22 13.20 -13.60
CA ARG A 477 49.41 13.27 -15.05
C ARG A 477 50.88 13.42 -15.43
N GLU A 478 51.63 14.21 -14.66
CA GLU A 478 53.08 14.35 -14.86
C GLU A 478 53.83 13.05 -14.52
N GLN A 479 53.46 12.38 -13.43
CA GLN A 479 54.01 11.06 -13.07
C GLN A 479 53.71 10.01 -14.14
N LYS A 480 52.49 10.00 -14.69
CA LYS A 480 52.12 9.12 -15.81
C LYS A 480 53.04 9.32 -17.00
N TYR A 481 53.25 10.57 -17.42
CA TYR A 481 54.12 10.90 -18.55
C TYR A 481 55.57 10.44 -18.32
N LEU A 482 56.10 10.59 -17.10
CA LEU A 482 57.43 10.10 -16.74
C LEU A 482 57.52 8.58 -16.81
N VAL A 483 56.54 7.86 -16.26
CA VAL A 483 56.49 6.39 -16.26
C VAL A 483 56.31 5.84 -17.68
N GLU A 484 55.52 6.49 -18.53
CA GLU A 484 55.39 6.16 -19.96
C GLU A 484 56.73 6.29 -20.71
N ASN A 485 57.49 7.36 -20.45
CA ASN A 485 58.81 7.55 -21.03
C ASN A 485 59.85 6.53 -20.52
N MET A 486 59.78 6.17 -19.24
CA MET A 486 60.62 5.11 -18.66
C MET A 486 60.27 3.75 -19.26
N LEU A 487 58.98 3.46 -19.45
CA LEU A 487 58.51 2.22 -20.07
C LEU A 487 58.99 2.11 -21.52
N ASN A 488 58.90 3.20 -22.29
CA ASN A 488 59.41 3.25 -23.66
C ASN A 488 60.94 3.06 -23.74
N SER A 489 61.68 3.58 -22.77
CA SER A 489 63.14 3.39 -22.67
C SER A 489 63.49 1.95 -22.28
N ALA A 490 62.84 1.38 -21.26
CA ALA A 490 63.02 -0.01 -20.84
C ALA A 490 62.68 -1.02 -21.95
N ALA A 491 61.65 -0.71 -22.76
CA ALA A 491 61.28 -1.49 -23.94
C ALA A 491 62.35 -1.45 -25.04
N LYS A 492 62.97 -0.28 -25.29
CA LYS A 492 64.09 -0.14 -26.25
C LYS A 492 65.34 -0.88 -25.77
N GLU A 493 65.60 -0.86 -24.47
CA GLU A 493 66.76 -1.52 -23.85
C GLU A 493 66.53 -3.02 -23.54
N ARG A 494 65.36 -3.58 -23.92
CA ARG A 494 64.99 -4.99 -23.71
C ARG A 494 65.02 -5.44 -22.24
N ARG A 495 64.78 -4.51 -21.31
CA ARG A 495 64.66 -4.79 -19.87
C ARG A 495 63.22 -5.18 -19.53
N PHE A 496 62.86 -6.42 -19.83
CA PHE A 496 61.46 -6.87 -19.78
C PHE A 496 60.87 -6.92 -18.37
N GLU A 497 61.66 -7.24 -17.34
CA GLU A 497 61.17 -7.24 -15.95
C GLU A 497 60.83 -5.82 -15.45
N GLU A 498 61.68 -4.84 -15.75
CA GLU A 498 61.42 -3.42 -15.44
C GLU A 498 60.18 -2.91 -16.18
N ALA A 499 60.01 -3.30 -17.45
CA ALA A 499 58.84 -2.91 -18.25
C ALA A 499 57.52 -3.47 -17.71
N ILE A 500 57.51 -4.70 -17.15
CA ILE A 500 56.32 -5.28 -16.52
C ILE A 500 55.93 -4.49 -15.25
N SER A 501 56.91 -4.16 -14.41
CA SER A 501 56.69 -3.37 -13.19
C SER A 501 56.17 -1.96 -13.52
N LEU A 502 56.79 -1.26 -14.48
CA LEU A 502 56.37 0.07 -14.92
C LEU A 502 54.95 0.07 -15.50
N LYS A 503 54.55 -1.00 -16.21
CA LYS A 503 53.20 -1.15 -16.73
C LYS A 503 52.16 -1.32 -15.61
N SER A 504 52.50 -2.03 -14.53
CA SER A 504 51.63 -2.15 -13.35
C SER A 504 51.45 -0.79 -12.66
N ASN A 505 52.55 -0.04 -12.47
CA ASN A 505 52.50 1.30 -11.88
C ASN A 505 51.65 2.26 -12.71
N LEU A 506 51.71 2.16 -14.03
CA LEU A 506 50.92 2.99 -14.94
C LEU A 506 49.41 2.71 -14.81
N LEU A 507 49.02 1.43 -14.65
CA LEU A 507 47.62 1.06 -14.39
C LEU A 507 47.11 1.63 -13.06
N GLU A 508 47.93 1.60 -12.01
CA GLU A 508 47.56 2.19 -10.70
C GLU A 508 47.40 3.71 -10.78
N ILE A 509 48.32 4.40 -11.48
CA ILE A 509 48.23 5.84 -11.71
C ILE A 509 46.97 6.17 -12.52
N ASP A 510 46.64 5.40 -13.56
CA ASP A 510 45.43 5.59 -14.37
C ASP A 510 44.14 5.39 -13.56
N MET A 511 44.10 4.40 -12.68
CA MET A 511 42.96 4.21 -11.76
C MET A 511 42.78 5.41 -10.82
N ASN A 512 43.88 5.95 -10.28
CA ASN A 512 43.86 7.10 -9.39
C ASN A 512 43.46 8.40 -10.11
N ILE A 513 43.93 8.60 -11.35
CA ILE A 513 43.51 9.71 -12.22
C ILE A 513 42.01 9.65 -12.47
N ASN A 514 41.49 8.48 -12.86
CA ASN A 514 40.07 8.31 -13.16
C ASN A 514 39.17 8.51 -11.92
N ASP A 515 39.62 8.07 -10.74
CA ASP A 515 38.94 8.32 -9.46
C ASP A 515 38.89 9.81 -9.11
N LEU A 516 39.99 10.56 -9.32
CA LEU A 516 40.04 12.01 -9.11
C LEU A 516 39.20 12.79 -10.13
N GLU A 517 39.21 12.40 -11.40
CA GLU A 517 38.37 12.99 -12.45
C GLU A 517 36.88 12.76 -12.15
N THR A 518 36.52 11.57 -11.68
CA THR A 518 35.15 11.25 -11.25
C THR A 518 34.71 12.09 -10.03
N LYS A 519 35.65 12.37 -9.10
CA LYS A 519 35.39 13.23 -7.94
C LYS A 519 35.27 14.71 -8.30
N LEU A 520 36.03 15.19 -9.29
CA LEU A 520 36.02 16.57 -9.79
C LEU A 520 34.81 16.87 -10.68
N GLY A 521 34.33 15.90 -11.47
CA GLY A 521 33.20 16.09 -12.38
C GLY A 521 33.46 17.23 -13.38
N ASP A 522 32.46 18.11 -13.56
CA ASP A 522 32.54 19.26 -14.49
C ASP A 522 33.57 20.33 -14.06
N GLU A 523 34.05 20.29 -12.81
CA GLU A 523 35.07 21.20 -12.27
C GLU A 523 36.52 20.72 -12.56
N GLY A 524 36.68 19.69 -13.40
CA GLY A 524 37.98 19.12 -13.79
C GLY A 524 38.77 19.92 -14.85
N PHE A 525 38.16 20.94 -15.47
CA PHE A 525 38.78 21.79 -16.49
C PHE A 525 38.88 23.26 -16.08
#